data_AF-A0A966S9E1-F1
#
_entry.id   AF-A0A966S9E1-F1
#
_cell.length_a   1.000
_cell.length_b   1.000
_cell.length_c   1.000
_cell.angle_alpha   90.00
_cell.angle_beta   90.00
_cell.angle_gamma   90.00
#
_symmetry.space_group_name_H-M   'P 1'
#
loop_
_entity.id
_entity.type
_entity.pdbx_description
1 polymer ?
#
loop_
_entity_poly.entity_id
_entity_poly.type
_entity_poly.pdbx_seq_one_letter_code
_entity_poly.pdbx_strand_id
1 'polypeptide(L)'
;EFVTEVRNPVTGKRVPVPPMALTQDPGLVRSPVGVITLDKPSAPPRPDYKVLRRERGLVKVDGIRVPPDSWPVTFLEMGTEATPAHLFDDSSKKWLPTEVSGAYVFPWPAWMQMGDAPGHMFAAWSGCKLRSTEELPAEFHARAQRDFPELLRVDRRAFDRPYPDLHPG
;
A
#
# COMPACT_ATOMS: atom_id res chain seq x y z
N GLU A 1 1.16 19.09 12.73
CA GLU A 1 1.41 19.97 11.57
C GLU A 1 1.97 19.13 10.44
N PHE A 2 1.54 19.35 9.19
CA PHE A 2 2.03 18.58 8.05
C PHE A 2 3.33 19.17 7.51
N VAL A 3 4.28 18.31 7.13
CA VAL A 3 5.49 18.73 6.43
C VAL A 3 5.12 19.15 5.01
N THR A 4 5.33 20.41 4.67
CA THR A 4 5.04 20.98 3.35
C THR A 4 6.28 21.20 2.51
N GLU A 5 7.45 21.21 3.13
CA GLU A 5 8.74 21.39 2.48
C GLU A 5 9.87 20.75 3.30
N VAL A 6 10.92 20.30 2.61
CA VAL A 6 12.14 19.80 3.24
C VAL A 6 13.36 20.39 2.53
N ARG A 7 14.50 20.41 3.22
CA ARG A 7 15.77 20.76 2.59
C ARG A 7 16.32 19.52 1.88
N ASN A 8 16.47 19.60 0.56
CA ASN A 8 17.15 18.55 -0.20
C ASN A 8 18.60 18.44 0.31
N PRO A 9 19.04 17.25 0.77
CA PRO A 9 20.35 17.09 1.42
C PRO A 9 21.52 17.17 0.43
N VAL A 10 21.29 16.99 -0.86
CA VAL A 10 22.30 17.04 -1.92
C VAL A 10 22.46 18.47 -2.44
N THR A 11 21.35 19.14 -2.75
CA THR A 11 21.38 20.46 -3.40
C THR A 11 21.26 21.62 -2.42
N GLY A 12 20.83 21.35 -1.18
CA GLY A 12 20.55 22.37 -0.16
C GLY A 12 19.29 23.21 -0.40
N LYS A 13 18.61 23.02 -1.54
CA LYS A 13 17.37 23.73 -1.91
C LYS A 13 16.20 23.26 -1.05
N ARG A 14 15.23 24.13 -0.80
CA ARG A 14 13.94 23.73 -0.22
C ARG A 14 13.06 23.18 -1.33
N VAL A 15 12.55 21.97 -1.14
CA VAL A 15 11.67 21.29 -2.09
C VAL A 15 10.30 21.06 -1.45
N PRO A 16 9.20 21.29 -2.18
CA PRO A 16 7.87 21.05 -1.65
C PRO A 16 7.63 19.55 -1.46
N VAL A 17 6.93 19.18 -0.39
CA VAL A 17 6.50 17.82 -0.11
C VAL A 17 5.03 17.69 -0.51
N PRO A 18 4.71 17.02 -1.64
CA PRO A 18 3.32 16.81 -2.02
C PRO A 18 2.64 15.82 -1.06
N PRO A 19 1.30 15.84 -0.96
CA PRO A 19 0.58 14.71 -0.37
C PRO A 19 0.97 13.41 -1.06
N MET A 20 1.36 12.40 -0.28
CA MET A 20 1.64 11.06 -0.80
C MET A 20 0.31 10.31 -0.95
N ALA A 21 -0.28 10.37 -2.15
CA ALA A 21 -1.50 9.64 -2.49
C ALA A 21 -1.15 8.51 -3.49
N LEU A 22 -1.45 7.27 -3.12
CA LEU A 22 -1.24 6.11 -3.98
C LEU A 22 -2.51 5.84 -4.80
N THR A 23 -2.69 6.60 -5.89
CA THR A 23 -3.89 6.54 -6.75
C THR A 23 -3.65 5.88 -8.11
N GLN A 24 -2.39 5.61 -8.46
CA GLN A 24 -1.98 5.03 -9.75
C GLN A 24 -1.58 3.55 -9.63
N ASP A 25 -1.84 2.94 -8.48
CA ASP A 25 -1.63 1.52 -8.30
C ASP A 25 -2.66 0.75 -9.14
N PRO A 26 -2.24 -0.07 -10.12
CA PRO A 26 -3.16 -0.84 -10.94
C PRO A 26 -3.95 -1.85 -10.10
N GLY A 27 -3.43 -2.26 -8.94
CA GLY A 27 -3.98 -3.33 -8.13
C GLY A 27 -3.59 -4.72 -8.65
N LEU A 28 -4.12 -5.74 -7.98
CA LEU A 28 -3.82 -7.13 -8.28
C LEU A 28 -4.96 -8.06 -7.85
N VAL A 29 -5.04 -9.21 -8.50
CA VAL A 29 -5.89 -10.34 -8.11
C VAL A 29 -5.02 -11.43 -7.50
N ARG A 30 -5.47 -12.00 -6.37
CA ARG A 30 -4.81 -13.13 -5.72
C ARG A 30 -5.65 -14.40 -5.86
N SER A 31 -4.99 -15.52 -6.07
CA SER A 31 -5.58 -16.85 -6.18
C SER A 31 -4.61 -17.91 -5.62
N PRO A 32 -5.05 -19.16 -5.42
CA PRO A 32 -4.17 -20.24 -5.00
C PRO A 32 -2.98 -20.53 -5.94
N VAL A 33 -3.09 -20.18 -7.23
CA VAL A 33 -2.02 -20.36 -8.22
C VAL A 33 -1.04 -19.19 -8.28
N GLY A 34 -1.33 -18.09 -7.60
CA GLY A 34 -0.47 -16.91 -7.53
C GLY A 34 -1.20 -15.58 -7.65
N VAL A 35 -0.44 -14.54 -7.97
CA VAL A 35 -0.89 -13.15 -8.12
C VAL A 35 -0.79 -12.68 -9.56
N ILE A 36 -1.82 -11.98 -10.03
CA ILE A 36 -1.86 -11.31 -11.33
C ILE A 36 -1.97 -9.81 -11.07
N THR A 37 -1.03 -9.02 -11.60
CA THR A 37 -1.12 -7.56 -11.53
C THR A 37 -2.00 -7.04 -12.66
N LEU A 38 -2.82 -6.05 -12.35
CA LEU A 38 -3.87 -5.58 -13.25
C LEU A 38 -3.37 -4.67 -14.38
N ASP A 39 -2.06 -4.35 -14.39
CA ASP A 39 -1.36 -3.73 -15.54
C ASP A 39 -1.01 -4.75 -16.63
N LYS A 40 -1.03 -6.05 -16.33
CA LYS A 40 -0.83 -7.16 -17.27
C LYS A 40 -1.80 -8.31 -16.98
N PRO A 41 -3.11 -8.10 -17.13
CA PRO A 41 -4.13 -9.06 -16.69
C PRO A 41 -4.02 -10.42 -17.37
N SER A 42 -3.50 -10.49 -18.61
CA SER A 42 -3.35 -11.73 -19.38
C SER A 42 -2.04 -12.48 -19.11
N ALA A 43 -1.12 -11.93 -18.31
CA ALA A 43 0.13 -12.60 -17.96
C ALA A 43 -0.11 -13.78 -17.00
N PRO A 44 0.74 -14.83 -17.04
CA PRO A 44 0.62 -15.93 -16.11
C PRO A 44 0.78 -15.47 -14.65
N PRO A 45 0.13 -16.13 -13.68
CA PRO A 45 0.27 -15.81 -12.26
C PRO A 45 1.74 -15.85 -11.81
N ARG A 46 2.13 -14.89 -10.99
CA ARG A 46 3.43 -14.85 -10.30
C ARG A 46 3.29 -15.42 -8.88
N PRO A 47 4.37 -15.93 -8.25
CA PRO A 47 4.29 -16.40 -6.87
C PRO A 47 3.74 -15.32 -5.91
N ASP A 48 2.85 -15.71 -5.01
CA ASP A 48 2.44 -14.86 -3.88
C ASP A 48 3.40 -15.09 -2.71
N TYR A 49 4.24 -14.10 -2.41
CA TYR A 49 5.21 -14.19 -1.31
C TYR A 49 4.55 -13.79 0.00
N LYS A 50 3.71 -14.67 0.56
CA LYS A 50 3.05 -14.46 1.84
C LYS A 50 3.26 -15.65 2.78
N VAL A 51 3.42 -15.36 4.06
CA VAL A 51 3.53 -16.37 5.12
C VAL A 51 2.58 -16.03 6.24
N LEU A 52 1.61 -16.92 6.46
CA LEU A 52 0.74 -16.88 7.64
C LEU A 52 1.46 -17.53 8.82
N ARG A 53 1.50 -16.85 9.96
CA ARG A 53 2.13 -17.33 11.19
C ARG A 53 1.22 -17.10 12.38
N ARG A 54 1.31 -17.99 13.39
CA ARG A 54 0.76 -17.75 14.73
C ARG A 54 1.90 -17.57 15.70
N GLU A 55 1.91 -16.45 16.41
CA GLU A 55 2.99 -16.13 17.34
C GLU A 55 2.45 -15.29 18.50
N ARG A 56 2.71 -15.70 19.74
CA ARG A 56 2.36 -14.95 20.97
C ARG A 56 0.88 -14.50 21.04
N GLY A 57 -0.05 -15.36 20.62
CA GLY A 57 -1.48 -15.04 20.61
C GLY A 57 -1.95 -14.13 19.47
N LEU A 58 -1.08 -13.85 18.49
CA LEU A 58 -1.42 -13.14 17.26
C LEU A 58 -1.44 -14.09 16.07
N VAL A 59 -2.32 -13.80 15.11
CA VAL A 59 -2.22 -14.28 13.73
C VAL A 59 -1.56 -13.17 12.92
N LYS A 60 -0.50 -13.51 12.21
CA LYS A 60 0.31 -12.58 11.41
C LYS A 60 0.38 -13.03 9.96
N VAL A 61 0.38 -12.08 9.04
CA VAL A 61 0.71 -12.30 7.63
C VAL A 61 1.90 -11.43 7.29
N ASP A 62 3.04 -12.07 7.02
CA ASP A 62 4.21 -11.41 6.44
C ASP A 62 4.09 -11.49 4.92
N GLY A 63 4.44 -10.42 4.22
CA GLY A 63 4.36 -10.39 2.76
C GLY A 63 5.44 -9.54 2.10
N ILE A 64 5.86 -9.98 0.91
CA ILE A 64 6.57 -9.16 -0.05
C ILE A 64 5.61 -8.92 -1.22
N ARG A 65 5.40 -7.66 -1.57
CA ARG A 65 4.58 -7.31 -2.71
C ARG A 65 5.40 -7.47 -3.99
N VAL A 66 4.83 -8.20 -4.94
CA VAL A 66 5.37 -8.23 -6.30
C VAL A 66 4.99 -6.91 -6.99
N PRO A 67 5.95 -6.07 -7.40
CA PRO A 67 5.63 -4.80 -8.04
C PRO A 67 4.97 -5.04 -9.41
N PRO A 68 4.03 -4.17 -9.83
CA PRO A 68 3.59 -4.08 -11.22
C PRO A 68 4.79 -3.87 -12.15
N ASP A 69 4.72 -4.38 -13.37
CA ASP A 69 5.82 -4.24 -14.33
C ASP A 69 5.94 -2.79 -14.85
N SER A 70 4.88 -2.00 -14.70
CA SER A 70 4.89 -0.55 -14.91
C SER A 70 5.68 0.23 -13.86
N TRP A 71 6.05 -0.37 -12.74
CA TRP A 71 6.82 0.31 -11.68
C TRP A 71 8.33 0.23 -11.93
N PRO A 72 9.12 1.17 -11.38
CA PRO A 72 10.57 1.11 -11.48
C PRO A 72 11.14 -0.20 -10.95
N VAL A 73 12.19 -0.73 -11.59
CA VAL A 73 12.80 -2.03 -11.27
C VAL A 73 13.30 -2.12 -9.82
N THR A 74 13.74 -1.01 -9.23
CA THR A 74 14.18 -0.95 -7.83
C THR A 74 13.01 -0.66 -6.89
N PHE A 75 11.90 -1.39 -7.00
CA PHE A 75 10.77 -1.26 -6.07
C PHE A 75 10.60 -2.55 -5.25
N LEU A 76 10.73 -2.43 -3.93
CA LEU A 76 10.42 -3.48 -2.98
C LEU A 76 9.49 -2.93 -1.90
N GLU A 77 8.37 -3.60 -1.68
CA GLU A 77 7.47 -3.36 -0.55
C GLU A 77 7.35 -4.64 0.25
N MET A 78 7.57 -4.53 1.56
CA MET A 78 7.37 -5.62 2.51
C MET A 78 6.56 -5.12 3.69
N GLY A 79 5.77 -6.01 4.28
CA GLY A 79 4.98 -5.66 5.45
C GLY A 79 4.47 -6.86 6.21
N THR A 80 4.01 -6.56 7.42
CA THR A 80 3.38 -7.49 8.34
C THR A 80 2.03 -6.92 8.74
N GLU A 81 1.00 -7.77 8.69
CA GLU A 81 -0.34 -7.49 9.21
C GLU A 81 -0.58 -8.43 10.40
N ALA A 82 -1.08 -7.93 11.53
CA ALA A 82 -1.27 -8.73 12.74
C ALA A 82 -2.62 -8.44 13.43
N THR A 83 -3.28 -9.49 13.91
CA THR A 83 -4.54 -9.42 14.67
C THR A 83 -4.52 -10.41 15.84
N PRO A 84 -5.25 -10.18 16.94
CA PRO A 84 -5.44 -11.18 17.99
C PRO A 84 -6.03 -12.48 17.45
N ALA A 85 -5.42 -13.61 17.80
CA ALA A 85 -5.82 -14.93 17.30
C ALA A 85 -7.26 -15.30 17.69
N HIS A 86 -7.67 -14.98 18.91
CA HIS A 86 -9.03 -15.26 19.38
C HIS A 86 -10.12 -14.52 18.56
N LEU A 87 -9.80 -13.36 17.97
CA LEU A 87 -10.72 -12.65 17.07
C LEU A 87 -10.69 -13.24 15.67
N PHE A 88 -9.51 -13.66 15.20
CA PHE A 88 -9.36 -14.33 13.91
C PHE A 88 -10.11 -15.66 13.84
N ASP A 89 -10.13 -16.42 14.93
CA ASP A 89 -10.78 -17.73 15.03
C ASP A 89 -12.31 -17.63 15.17
N ASP A 90 -12.84 -16.44 15.51
CA ASP A 90 -14.28 -16.20 15.60
C ASP A 90 -14.85 -15.84 14.22
N SER A 91 -15.48 -16.82 13.56
CA SER A 91 -16.08 -16.68 12.22
C SER A 91 -17.28 -15.71 12.16
N SER A 92 -17.82 -15.30 13.32
CA SER A 92 -18.83 -14.24 13.38
C SER A 92 -18.24 -12.86 13.09
N LYS A 93 -16.93 -12.67 13.29
CA LYS A 93 -16.25 -11.40 13.00
C LYS A 93 -16.22 -11.15 11.50
N LYS A 94 -16.76 -10.00 11.10
CA LYS A 94 -16.68 -9.48 9.71
C LYS A 94 -15.58 -8.44 9.53
N TRP A 95 -14.94 -8.05 10.61
CA TRP A 95 -13.83 -7.12 10.66
C TRP A 95 -12.91 -7.51 11.81
N LEU A 96 -11.60 -7.37 11.59
CA LEU A 96 -10.56 -7.67 12.56
C LEU A 96 -9.77 -6.39 12.83
N PRO A 97 -9.47 -6.04 14.10
CA PRO A 97 -8.49 -5.01 14.39
C PRO A 97 -7.15 -5.52 13.90
N THR A 98 -6.48 -4.73 13.07
CA THR A 98 -5.23 -5.16 12.43
C THR A 98 -4.19 -4.07 12.62
N GLU A 99 -3.09 -4.42 13.26
CA GLU A 99 -1.87 -3.62 13.23
C GLU A 99 -1.13 -3.93 11.95
N VAL A 100 -0.58 -2.90 11.34
CA VAL A 100 0.14 -3.00 10.08
C VAL A 100 1.48 -2.30 10.23
N SER A 101 2.54 -2.92 9.71
CA SER A 101 3.86 -2.28 9.61
C SER A 101 4.57 -2.76 8.37
N GLY A 102 5.54 -1.98 7.90
CA GLY A 102 6.28 -2.36 6.72
C GLY A 102 7.32 -1.35 6.31
N ALA A 103 7.93 -1.64 5.17
CA ALA A 103 8.94 -0.81 4.59
C ALA A 103 8.90 -0.85 3.06
N TYR A 104 9.38 0.22 2.47
CA TYR A 104 9.59 0.40 1.06
C TYR A 104 11.05 0.69 0.77
N VAL A 105 11.53 0.15 -0.34
CA VAL A 105 12.74 0.60 -1.04
C VAL A 105 12.29 1.00 -2.44
N PHE A 106 12.46 2.27 -2.81
CA PHE A 106 12.16 2.76 -4.16
C PHE A 106 13.18 3.80 -4.63
N PRO A 107 13.33 4.04 -5.95
CA PRO A 107 14.18 5.10 -6.46
C PRO A 107 13.77 6.46 -5.88
N TRP A 108 14.65 7.45 -5.92
CA TRP A 108 14.30 8.80 -5.46
C TRP A 108 12.95 9.27 -6.04
N PRO A 109 11.94 9.56 -5.20
CA PRO A 109 10.72 10.18 -5.67
C PRO A 109 11.01 11.45 -6.44
N ALA A 110 10.29 11.66 -7.53
CA ALA A 110 10.48 12.83 -8.39
C ALA A 110 10.40 14.16 -7.60
N TRP A 111 9.54 14.23 -6.58
CA TRP A 111 9.39 15.42 -5.74
C TRP A 111 10.65 15.78 -4.95
N MET A 112 11.53 14.81 -4.67
CA MET A 112 12.79 15.07 -3.96
C MET A 112 13.80 15.83 -4.82
N GLN A 113 13.63 15.87 -6.14
CA GLN A 113 14.53 16.56 -7.10
C GLN A 113 16.00 16.13 -6.94
N MET A 114 16.23 14.82 -6.84
CA MET A 114 17.57 14.26 -6.63
C MET A 114 18.41 14.18 -7.92
N GLY A 115 17.80 14.37 -9.09
CA GLY A 115 18.48 14.29 -10.38
C GLY A 115 19.17 12.93 -10.56
N ASP A 116 20.40 12.94 -11.05
CA ASP A 116 21.23 11.75 -11.27
C ASP A 116 21.98 11.30 -10.00
N ALA A 117 21.64 11.83 -8.82
CA ALA A 117 22.32 11.43 -7.59
C ALA A 117 22.11 9.93 -7.32
N PRO A 118 23.19 9.16 -7.06
CA PRO A 118 23.05 7.74 -6.79
C PRO A 118 22.28 7.50 -5.48
N GLY A 119 21.45 6.45 -5.46
CA GLY A 119 20.79 6.00 -4.23
C GLY A 119 19.31 5.65 -4.41
N HIS A 120 18.65 5.48 -3.27
CA HIS A 120 17.24 5.12 -3.16
C HIS A 120 16.68 5.69 -1.86
N MET A 121 15.36 5.78 -1.79
CA MET A 121 14.67 6.10 -0.55
C MET A 121 14.26 4.82 0.16
N PHE A 122 14.55 4.75 1.45
CA PHE A 122 13.96 3.79 2.36
C PHE A 122 12.87 4.49 3.18
N ALA A 123 11.67 3.93 3.20
CA ALA A 123 10.58 4.42 4.04
C ALA A 123 10.05 3.28 4.89
N ALA A 124 9.84 3.53 6.18
CA ALA A 124 9.15 2.62 7.08
C ALA A 124 7.81 3.23 7.51
N TRP A 125 6.83 2.38 7.76
CA TRP A 125 5.50 2.80 8.18
C TRP A 125 4.94 1.83 9.22
N SER A 126 4.04 2.37 10.04
CA SER A 126 3.20 1.61 10.96
C SER A 126 1.82 2.25 11.01
N GLY A 127 0.82 1.45 11.34
CA GLY A 127 -0.55 1.92 11.43
C GLY A 127 -1.49 0.83 11.90
N CYS A 128 -2.78 1.13 11.79
CA CYS A 128 -3.83 0.17 12.06
C CYS A 128 -4.93 0.27 11.02
N LYS A 129 -5.68 -0.83 10.85
CA LYS A 129 -6.89 -0.85 10.04
C LYS A 129 -8.00 -0.10 10.77
N LEU A 130 -8.54 0.92 10.11
CA LEU A 130 -9.70 1.67 10.58
C LEU A 130 -11.02 0.96 10.21
N ARG A 131 -12.11 1.32 10.89
CA ARG A 131 -13.46 0.87 10.56
C ARG A 131 -14.10 1.69 9.45
N SER A 132 -13.79 2.98 9.40
CA SER A 132 -14.29 3.92 8.39
C SER A 132 -13.32 5.09 8.24
N THR A 133 -13.57 5.92 7.23
CA THR A 133 -12.84 7.18 7.04
C THR A 133 -13.07 8.18 8.18
N GLU A 134 -14.15 8.03 8.95
CA GLU A 134 -14.49 8.88 10.09
C GLU A 134 -13.54 8.68 11.28
N GLU A 135 -12.84 7.55 11.35
CA GLU A 135 -11.81 7.30 12.38
C GLU A 135 -10.45 7.94 12.06
N LEU A 136 -10.31 8.60 10.90
CA LEU A 136 -9.11 9.38 10.60
C LEU A 136 -8.95 10.51 11.62
N PRO A 137 -7.72 10.83 12.07
CA PRO A 137 -7.48 12.03 12.87
C PRO A 137 -8.02 13.27 12.14
N ALA A 138 -8.60 14.21 12.91
CA ALA A 138 -9.37 15.33 12.36
C ALA A 138 -8.60 16.14 11.31
N GLU A 139 -7.30 16.34 11.51
CA GLU A 139 -6.41 17.04 10.59
C GLU A 139 -6.17 16.28 9.29
N PHE A 140 -6.11 14.94 9.33
CA PHE A 140 -6.00 14.10 8.14
C PHE A 140 -7.31 14.07 7.36
N HIS A 141 -8.43 13.93 8.07
CA HIS A 141 -9.76 13.97 7.45
C HIS A 141 -10.01 15.31 6.76
N ALA A 142 -9.72 16.44 7.44
CA ALA A 142 -9.88 17.78 6.88
C ALA A 142 -8.98 18.01 5.64
N ARG A 143 -7.74 17.52 5.67
CA ARG A 143 -6.83 17.60 4.52
C ARG A 143 -7.33 16.77 3.34
N ALA A 144 -7.74 15.52 3.58
CA ALA A 144 -8.27 14.65 2.54
C ALA A 144 -9.56 15.22 1.94
N GLN A 145 -10.46 15.78 2.75
CA GLN A 145 -11.69 16.41 2.28
C GLN A 145 -11.45 17.62 1.37
N ARG A 146 -10.36 18.37 1.61
CA ARG A 146 -9.97 19.53 0.81
C ARG A 146 -9.24 19.12 -0.47
N ASP A 147 -8.27 18.22 -0.35
CA ASP A 147 -7.31 17.94 -1.42
C ASP A 147 -7.78 16.77 -2.33
N PHE A 148 -8.50 15.78 -1.77
CA PHE A 148 -8.90 14.53 -2.44
C PHE A 148 -10.26 13.98 -1.90
N PRO A 149 -11.37 14.74 -1.97
CA PRO A 149 -12.64 14.34 -1.37
C PRO A 149 -13.19 13.00 -1.89
N GLU A 150 -12.83 12.62 -3.12
CA GLU A 150 -13.18 11.33 -3.72
C GLU A 150 -12.57 10.13 -2.98
N LEU A 151 -11.40 10.29 -2.34
CA LEU A 151 -10.73 9.22 -1.60
C LEU A 151 -11.39 8.92 -0.25
N LEU A 152 -12.32 9.78 0.21
CA LEU A 152 -13.11 9.54 1.41
C LEU A 152 -14.34 8.66 1.16
N ARG A 153 -14.49 8.13 -0.06
CA ARG A 153 -15.60 7.27 -0.47
C ARG A 153 -15.06 6.00 -1.14
N VAL A 154 -15.79 4.91 -0.96
CA VAL A 154 -15.47 3.65 -1.65
C VAL A 154 -16.14 3.64 -3.01
N ASP A 155 -15.35 3.64 -4.09
CA ASP A 155 -15.87 3.36 -5.43
C ASP A 155 -15.92 1.85 -5.67
N ARG A 156 -17.13 1.28 -5.70
CA ARG A 156 -17.35 -0.15 -5.96
C ARG A 156 -17.60 -0.48 -7.42
N ARG A 157 -17.70 0.52 -8.30
CA ARG A 157 -18.07 0.29 -9.71
C ARG A 157 -17.06 -0.56 -10.46
N ALA A 158 -15.80 -0.56 -10.01
CA ALA A 158 -14.76 -1.44 -10.53
C ALA A 158 -15.09 -2.94 -10.39
N PHE A 159 -16.00 -3.32 -9.49
CA PHE A 159 -16.44 -4.70 -9.28
C PHE A 159 -17.74 -5.05 -10.02
N ASP A 160 -18.38 -4.10 -10.70
CA ASP A 160 -19.66 -4.34 -11.39
C ASP A 160 -19.50 -5.17 -12.68
N ARG A 161 -18.26 -5.35 -13.16
CA ARG A 161 -17.94 -6.09 -14.38
C ARG A 161 -16.69 -6.96 -14.17
N PRO A 162 -16.61 -8.12 -14.83
CA PRO A 162 -15.38 -8.90 -14.87
C PRO A 162 -14.21 -8.08 -15.42
N TYR A 163 -13.00 -8.32 -14.93
CA TYR A 163 -11.80 -7.68 -15.47
C TYR A 163 -11.50 -8.27 -16.87
N PRO A 164 -11.40 -7.43 -17.93
CA PRO A 164 -11.15 -7.92 -19.28
C PRO A 164 -9.82 -8.68 -19.37
N ASP A 165 -9.83 -9.78 -20.13
CA ASP A 165 -8.64 -10.57 -20.48
C ASP A 165 -7.80 -11.04 -19.28
N LEU A 166 -8.44 -11.20 -18.11
CA LEU A 166 -7.80 -11.75 -16.92
C LEU A 166 -7.42 -13.22 -17.16
N HIS A 167 -6.16 -13.56 -16.90
CA HIS A 167 -5.67 -14.93 -16.99
C HIS A 167 -6.56 -15.83 -16.10
N PRO A 168 -7.00 -17.01 -16.58
CA PRO A 168 -7.99 -17.83 -15.89
C PRO A 168 -7.55 -18.41 -14.52
N GLY A 169 -6.31 -18.15 -14.10
CA GLY A 169 -5.65 -18.85 -13.01
C GLY A 169 -4.99 -20.12 -13.50
#